data_AF-D7DWQ9-F1
#
_entry.id   AF-D7DWQ9-F1
#
_cell.length_a   1.000
_cell.length_b   1.000
_cell.length_c   1.000
_cell.angle_alpha   90.00
_cell.angle_beta   90.00
_cell.angle_gamma   90.00
#
_symmetry.space_group_name_H-M   'P 1'
#
loop_
_entity.id
_entity.type
_entity.pdbx_description
1 polymer ?
#
loop_
_entity_poly.entity_id
_entity_poly.type
_entity_poly.pdbx_seq_one_letter_code
_entity_poly.pdbx_strand_id
1 'polypeptide(L)'
;MLNKSVNSGLLGLLAALSLNHSVQAQQNQQSPFTRASETNTSPQQQGDQHFVKMMVHHDQKTIKIADLALQKAKNPQIKVLATQIKTDQTKEIEQLQALYKQLYRTEVTANAMNCMGMGQGQGMGKMMSLESLQNSPNFDQEFLQGMI
;
A
#
# COMPACT_ATOMS: atom_id res chain seq x y z
N MET A 1 17.27 12.89 44.42
CA MET A 1 15.84 13.27 44.57
C MET A 1 15.69 14.69 44.04
N LEU A 2 14.67 14.92 43.18
CA LEU A 2 14.17 16.18 42.61
C LEU A 2 15.11 16.98 41.67
N ASN A 3 14.73 17.09 40.39
CA ASN A 3 13.98 18.28 39.96
C ASN A 3 13.19 18.01 38.66
N LYS A 4 11.88 18.29 38.70
CA LYS A 4 10.96 18.33 37.54
C LYS A 4 10.67 19.81 37.24
N SER A 5 10.62 20.18 35.96
CA SER A 5 9.80 21.22 35.30
C SER A 5 10.58 21.71 34.07
N VAL A 6 10.18 21.43 32.82
CA VAL A 6 9.12 22.11 32.02
C VAL A 6 9.30 23.63 32.02
N ASN A 7 9.81 24.21 30.91
CA ASN A 7 9.03 25.02 29.95
C ASN A 7 9.92 25.70 28.88
N SER A 8 9.50 25.55 27.62
CA SER A 8 9.27 26.58 26.60
C SER A 8 10.25 27.76 26.43
N GLY A 9 10.77 27.94 25.21
CA GLY A 9 11.40 29.20 24.81
C GLY A 9 12.05 29.17 23.43
N LEU A 10 11.25 29.32 22.38
CA LEU A 10 11.71 29.65 21.03
C LEU A 10 12.22 31.11 21.05
N LEU A 11 13.49 31.36 20.72
CA LEU A 11 14.04 32.70 20.54
C LEU A 11 14.80 32.74 19.22
N GLY A 12 14.20 33.43 18.24
CA GLY A 12 14.73 33.61 16.90
C GLY A 12 15.86 34.64 16.82
N LEU A 13 16.61 34.56 15.73
CA LEU A 13 17.56 35.57 15.30
C LEU A 13 17.26 35.98 13.84
N LEU A 14 16.97 37.27 13.70
CA LEU A 14 16.86 38.11 12.49
C LEU A 14 18.24 38.18 11.78
N ALA A 15 18.47 38.62 10.55
CA ALA A 15 17.79 39.48 9.57
C ALA A 15 18.47 39.24 8.18
N ALA A 16 17.74 39.24 7.06
CA ALA A 16 17.61 40.32 6.06
C ALA A 16 18.68 40.38 4.95
N LEU A 17 18.24 40.40 3.68
CA LEU A 17 18.73 41.31 2.62
C LEU A 17 17.78 41.30 1.40
N SER A 18 17.47 42.50 0.96
CA SER A 18 16.32 42.94 0.15
C SER A 18 16.63 43.03 -1.34
N LEU A 19 15.61 42.95 -2.22
CA LEU A 19 15.53 43.77 -3.45
C LEU A 19 14.06 44.02 -3.83
N ASN A 20 13.71 45.31 -3.90
CA ASN A 20 12.44 45.87 -4.33
C ASN A 20 12.31 45.83 -5.87
N HIS A 21 11.15 45.44 -6.39
CA HIS A 21 10.58 46.07 -7.59
C HIS A 21 9.04 46.07 -7.51
N SER A 22 8.49 47.21 -7.89
CA SER A 22 7.13 47.69 -7.74
C SER A 22 6.17 47.16 -8.81
N VAL A 23 5.01 46.65 -8.41
CA VAL A 23 3.76 46.73 -9.18
C VAL A 23 2.60 46.98 -8.23
N GLN A 24 1.88 48.06 -8.49
CA GLN A 24 0.72 48.52 -7.75
C GLN A 24 -0.53 48.07 -8.52
N ALA A 25 -1.29 47.13 -7.97
CA ALA A 25 -2.68 46.89 -8.34
C ALA A 25 -3.45 46.45 -7.09
N GLN A 26 -4.42 47.25 -6.71
CA GLN A 26 -5.07 47.29 -5.41
C GLN A 26 -6.48 46.72 -5.51
N GLN A 27 -6.75 45.54 -4.96
CA GLN A 27 -8.08 45.13 -4.49
C GLN A 27 -8.00 44.17 -3.27
N ASN A 28 -8.00 44.80 -2.09
CA ASN A 28 -8.83 44.55 -0.91
C ASN A 28 -9.07 43.11 -0.34
N GLN A 29 -8.85 43.00 0.99
CA GLN A 29 -9.39 42.06 1.99
C GLN A 29 -8.53 40.86 2.50
N GLN A 30 -7.80 41.13 3.61
CA GLN A 30 -7.76 40.39 4.89
C GLN A 30 -7.56 38.85 4.88
N SER A 31 -6.34 38.35 5.17
CA SER A 31 -5.90 37.81 6.49
C SER A 31 -5.82 36.26 6.49
N PRO A 32 -5.14 35.60 7.45
CA PRO A 32 -3.93 34.81 7.21
C PRO A 32 -4.16 33.29 7.40
N PHE A 33 -3.21 32.47 6.98
CA PHE A 33 -3.08 31.08 7.44
C PHE A 33 -4.37 30.23 7.42
N THR A 34 -4.68 29.69 6.26
CA THR A 34 -5.13 28.30 6.22
C THR A 34 -4.31 27.62 5.14
N ARG A 35 -3.16 27.04 5.53
CA ARG A 35 -2.63 25.91 4.77
C ARG A 35 -3.61 24.78 5.08
N ALA A 36 -4.79 24.84 4.47
CA ALA A 36 -5.61 23.66 4.31
C ALA A 36 -4.68 22.68 3.60
N SER A 37 -4.33 21.61 4.31
CA SER A 37 -3.77 20.42 3.70
C SER A 37 -4.87 19.84 2.82
N GLU A 38 -5.15 20.51 1.70
CA GLU A 38 -5.82 19.89 0.58
C GLU A 38 -4.90 18.78 0.14
N THR A 39 -5.28 17.55 0.49
CA THR A 39 -4.72 16.34 -0.09
C THR A 39 -5.13 16.29 -1.55
N ASN A 40 -4.60 17.21 -2.36
CA ASN A 40 -4.60 17.10 -3.81
C ASN A 40 -3.56 16.01 -4.14
N THR A 41 -3.94 14.75 -3.87
CA THR A 41 -3.16 13.57 -4.19
C THR A 41 -2.92 13.59 -5.70
N SER A 42 -1.66 13.69 -6.12
CA SER A 42 -1.34 13.75 -7.55
C SER A 42 -1.82 12.47 -8.25
N PRO A 43 -2.08 12.49 -9.58
CA PRO A 43 -2.47 11.29 -10.31
C PRO A 43 -1.50 10.11 -10.10
N GLN A 44 -0.19 10.40 -9.96
CA GLN A 44 0.82 9.41 -9.63
C GLN A 44 0.61 8.82 -8.23
N GLN A 45 0.40 9.65 -7.21
CA GLN A 45 0.13 9.19 -5.85
C GLN A 45 -1.16 8.36 -5.77
N GLN A 46 -2.19 8.70 -6.55
CA GLN A 46 -3.42 7.88 -6.65
C GLN A 46 -3.13 6.52 -7.29
N GLY A 47 -2.30 6.50 -8.34
CA GLY A 47 -1.82 5.28 -8.98
C GLY A 47 -1.05 4.37 -8.01
N ASP A 48 -0.10 4.92 -7.27
CA ASP A 48 0.68 4.19 -6.26
C ASP A 48 -0.21 3.64 -5.14
N GLN A 49 -1.16 4.45 -4.65
CA GLN A 49 -2.12 3.99 -3.64
C GLN A 49 -2.98 2.83 -4.15
N HIS A 50 -3.41 2.89 -5.40
CA HIS A 50 -4.19 1.83 -6.03
C HIS A 50 -3.36 0.57 -6.22
N PHE A 51 -2.12 0.71 -6.73
CA PHE A 51 -1.19 -0.40 -6.91
C PHE A 51 -0.95 -1.16 -5.60
N VAL A 52 -0.63 -0.45 -4.51
CA VAL A 52 -0.39 -1.09 -3.19
C VAL A 52 -1.63 -1.84 -2.71
N LYS A 53 -2.83 -1.26 -2.84
CA LYS A 53 -4.09 -1.93 -2.47
C LYS A 53 -4.31 -3.21 -3.29
N MET A 54 -4.03 -3.16 -4.59
CA MET A 54 -4.15 -4.32 -5.49
C MET A 54 -3.15 -5.43 -5.13
N MET A 55 -1.88 -5.09 -4.86
CA MET A 55 -0.85 -6.06 -4.49
C MET A 55 -1.14 -6.71 -3.16
N VAL A 56 -1.50 -5.94 -2.12
CA VAL A 56 -1.90 -6.53 -0.83
C VAL A 56 -3.03 -7.54 -0.98
N HIS A 57 -4.03 -7.26 -1.81
CA HIS A 57 -5.12 -8.19 -2.07
C HIS A 57 -4.68 -9.41 -2.91
N HIS A 58 -3.81 -9.21 -3.90
CA HIS A 58 -3.20 -10.29 -4.69
C HIS A 58 -2.45 -11.26 -3.77
N ASP A 59 -1.57 -10.75 -2.93
CA ASP A 59 -0.70 -11.54 -2.05
C ASP A 59 -1.52 -12.28 -0.98
N GLN A 60 -2.58 -11.65 -0.46
CA GLN A 60 -3.54 -12.33 0.43
C GLN A 60 -4.21 -13.53 -0.23
N LYS A 61 -4.51 -13.48 -1.53
CA LYS A 61 -5.03 -14.64 -2.27
C LYS A 61 -3.95 -15.69 -2.46
N THR A 62 -2.73 -15.29 -2.80
CA THR A 62 -1.58 -16.20 -2.94
C THR A 62 -1.30 -16.96 -1.64
N ILE A 63 -1.36 -16.29 -0.49
CA ILE A 63 -1.23 -16.93 0.84
C ILE A 63 -2.31 -18.00 1.05
N LYS A 64 -3.56 -17.72 0.69
CA LYS A 64 -4.65 -18.72 0.80
C LYS A 64 -4.40 -19.94 -0.08
N ILE A 65 -3.84 -19.74 -1.28
CA ILE A 65 -3.48 -20.84 -2.17
C ILE A 65 -2.33 -21.66 -1.57
N ALA A 66 -1.31 -21.00 -1.02
CA ALA A 66 -0.21 -21.65 -0.33
C ALA A 66 -0.70 -22.46 0.90
N ASP A 67 -1.62 -21.91 1.70
CA ASP A 67 -2.24 -22.61 2.83
C ASP A 67 -2.99 -23.87 2.38
N LEU A 68 -3.71 -23.79 1.26
CA LEU A 68 -4.38 -24.94 0.67
C LEU A 68 -3.37 -26.02 0.22
N ALA A 69 -2.23 -25.61 -0.34
CA ALA A 69 -1.18 -26.53 -0.75
C ALA A 69 -0.50 -27.24 0.42
N LEU A 70 -0.27 -26.55 1.54
CA LEU A 70 0.26 -27.20 2.75
C LEU A 70 -0.65 -28.34 3.24
N GLN A 71 -1.97 -28.17 3.08
CA GLN A 71 -2.98 -29.15 3.47
C GLN A 71 -3.12 -30.29 2.45
N LYS A 72 -3.18 -29.98 1.15
CA LYS A 72 -3.60 -30.93 0.11
C LYS A 72 -2.47 -31.53 -0.72
N ALA A 73 -1.31 -30.88 -0.80
CA ALA A 73 -0.25 -31.34 -1.68
C ALA A 73 0.27 -32.72 -1.26
N LYS A 74 0.51 -33.59 -2.25
CA LYS A 74 1.08 -34.93 -2.02
C LYS A 74 2.60 -34.90 -2.09
N ASN A 75 3.15 -34.08 -2.98
CA ASN A 75 4.59 -33.91 -3.13
C ASN A 75 5.18 -33.05 -1.99
N PRO A 76 6.15 -33.56 -1.21
CA PRO A 76 6.77 -32.78 -0.13
C PRO A 76 7.49 -31.52 -0.63
N GLN A 77 8.03 -31.51 -1.85
CA GLN A 77 8.67 -30.32 -2.43
C GLN A 77 7.67 -29.19 -2.67
N ILE A 78 6.41 -29.51 -3.00
CA ILE A 78 5.34 -28.50 -3.15
C ILE A 78 4.97 -27.91 -1.80
N LYS A 79 5.01 -28.69 -0.71
CA LYS A 79 4.81 -28.14 0.65
C LYS A 79 5.94 -27.19 1.06
N VAL A 80 7.18 -27.50 0.70
CA VAL A 80 8.32 -26.60 0.91
C VAL A 80 8.11 -25.30 0.13
N LEU A 81 7.77 -25.40 -1.15
CA LEU A 81 7.47 -24.23 -1.99
C LEU A 81 6.31 -23.40 -1.42
N ALA A 82 5.21 -24.03 -1.01
CA ALA A 82 4.07 -23.35 -0.41
C ALA A 82 4.45 -22.62 0.90
N THR A 83 5.33 -23.20 1.71
CA THR A 83 5.84 -22.55 2.93
C THR A 83 6.64 -21.29 2.60
N GLN A 84 7.49 -21.37 1.57
CA GLN A 84 8.29 -20.23 1.10
C GLN A 84 7.38 -19.11 0.56
N ILE A 85 6.47 -19.45 -0.36
CA ILE A 85 5.49 -18.51 -0.92
C ILE A 85 4.72 -17.80 0.19
N LYS A 86 4.17 -18.56 1.15
CA LYS A 86 3.43 -17.95 2.27
C LYS A 86 4.30 -16.98 3.07
N THR A 87 5.54 -17.35 3.35
CA THR A 87 6.47 -16.53 4.13
C THR A 87 6.79 -15.23 3.39
N ASP A 88 7.16 -15.34 2.11
CA ASP A 88 7.58 -14.19 1.30
C ASP A 88 6.42 -13.23 1.05
N GLN A 89 5.24 -13.74 0.68
CA GLN A 89 4.04 -12.94 0.45
C GLN A 89 3.54 -12.25 1.73
N THR A 90 3.68 -12.88 2.90
CA THR A 90 3.36 -12.24 4.19
C THR A 90 4.29 -11.06 4.45
N LYS A 91 5.59 -11.25 4.19
CA LYS A 91 6.60 -10.18 4.34
C LYS A 91 6.36 -9.04 3.36
N GLU A 92 5.98 -9.33 2.12
CA GLU A 92 5.64 -8.31 1.12
C GLU A 92 4.43 -7.46 1.55
N ILE A 93 3.37 -8.09 2.07
CA ILE A 93 2.22 -7.37 2.64
C ILE A 93 2.66 -6.42 3.75
N GLU A 94 3.47 -6.89 4.71
CA GLU A 94 3.96 -6.06 5.82
C GLU A 94 4.76 -4.86 5.32
N GLN A 95 5.64 -5.08 4.34
CA GLN A 95 6.46 -4.02 3.74
C GLN A 95 5.59 -3.00 3.00
N LEU A 96 4.63 -3.46 2.20
CA LEU A 96 3.71 -2.60 1.45
C LEU A 96 2.81 -1.78 2.38
N GLN A 97 2.29 -2.37 3.46
CA GLN A 97 1.48 -1.67 4.46
C GLN A 97 2.31 -0.62 5.21
N ALA A 98 3.53 -0.96 5.63
CA ALA A 98 4.43 -0.02 6.30
C ALA A 98 4.78 1.17 5.38
N LEU A 99 5.10 0.89 4.11
CA LEU A 99 5.37 1.92 3.10
C LEU A 99 4.15 2.83 2.89
N TYR A 100 2.96 2.24 2.73
CA TYR A 100 1.71 2.98 2.54
C TYR A 100 1.43 3.93 3.72
N LYS A 101 1.57 3.42 4.95
CA LYS A 101 1.39 4.21 6.17
C LYS A 101 2.39 5.36 6.27
N GLN A 102 3.64 5.11 5.92
CA GLN A 102 4.68 6.15 5.94
C GLN A 102 4.38 7.27 4.95
N LEU A 103 3.95 6.92 3.73
CA LEU A 103 3.72 7.87 2.64
C LEU A 103 2.41 8.65 2.77
N TYR A 104 1.33 7.97 3.18
CA TYR A 104 -0.03 8.55 3.14
C TYR A 104 -0.64 8.80 4.51
N ARG A 105 0.05 8.44 5.60
CA ARG A 105 -0.38 8.65 6.98
C ARG A 105 -1.74 7.99 7.29
N THR A 106 -2.06 6.91 6.57
CA THR A 106 -3.27 6.09 6.75
C THR A 106 -2.94 4.62 6.46
N GLU A 107 -3.82 3.71 6.86
CA GLU A 107 -3.66 2.28 6.65
C GLU A 107 -4.23 1.83 5.29
N VAL A 108 -3.75 0.69 4.79
CA VAL A 108 -4.32 0.06 3.60
C VAL A 108 -5.71 -0.50 3.94
N THR A 109 -6.76 0.22 3.56
CA THR A 109 -8.14 -0.29 3.70
C THR A 109 -8.44 -1.29 2.58
N ALA A 110 -8.59 -2.56 2.93
CA ALA A 110 -8.97 -3.61 2.00
C ALA A 110 -10.49 -3.58 1.71
N ASN A 111 -10.99 -2.52 1.09
CA ASN A 111 -12.33 -2.55 0.50
C ASN A 111 -12.24 -3.09 -0.93
N ALA A 112 -12.77 -4.30 -1.14
CA ALA A 112 -12.84 -4.96 -2.45
C ALA A 112 -13.46 -4.08 -3.55
N MET A 113 -14.29 -3.11 -3.17
CA MET A 113 -14.96 -2.18 -4.08
C MET A 113 -13.99 -1.19 -4.76
N ASN A 114 -12.84 -0.87 -4.17
CA ASN A 114 -11.83 0.03 -4.75
C ASN A 114 -10.90 -0.64 -5.78
N CYS A 115 -10.98 -1.96 -5.91
CA CYS A 115 -10.18 -2.76 -6.85
C CYS A 115 -10.92 -3.03 -8.17
N MET A 116 -12.23 -2.75 -8.24
CA MET A 116 -13.11 -2.98 -9.39
C MET A 116 -13.13 -1.81 -10.40
N GLY A 117 -12.06 -1.03 -10.49
CA GLY A 117 -12.02 0.23 -11.25
C GLY A 117 -11.30 0.19 -12.60
N MET A 118 -10.60 -0.90 -12.93
CA MET A 118 -9.97 -1.06 -14.24
C MET A 118 -10.75 -2.10 -15.03
N GLY A 119 -11.31 -1.62 -16.13
CA GLY A 119 -12.23 -2.36 -16.98
C GLY A 119 -11.67 -3.67 -17.50
N GLN A 120 -12.62 -4.48 -17.97
CA GLN A 120 -12.49 -5.58 -18.92
C GLN A 120 -11.31 -5.37 -19.91
N GLY A 121 -10.11 -5.77 -19.50
CA GLY A 121 -8.87 -5.45 -20.19
C GLY A 121 -7.77 -6.41 -19.74
N GLN A 122 -7.51 -7.40 -20.59
CA GLN A 122 -6.41 -8.36 -20.60
C GLN A 122 -5.16 -7.87 -19.82
N GLY A 123 -4.88 -8.41 -18.64
CA GLY A 123 -3.65 -7.99 -17.91
C GLY A 123 -3.36 -8.66 -16.57
N MET A 124 -4.37 -9.07 -15.81
CA MET A 124 -4.16 -10.04 -14.72
C MET A 124 -4.50 -11.41 -15.29
N GLY A 125 -3.47 -12.21 -15.56
CA GLY A 125 -3.61 -13.61 -15.96
C GLY A 125 -4.61 -14.33 -15.08
N LYS A 126 -5.23 -15.40 -15.61
CA LYS A 126 -6.27 -16.20 -14.95
C LYS A 126 -5.77 -16.65 -13.57
N MET A 127 -5.98 -15.80 -12.56
CA MET A 127 -5.57 -16.07 -11.21
C MET A 127 -6.29 -17.34 -10.81
N MET A 128 -5.52 -18.31 -10.35
CA MET A 128 -6.05 -19.61 -9.98
C MET A 128 -7.25 -19.43 -9.04
N SER A 129 -8.40 -19.95 -9.45
CA SER A 129 -9.55 -20.02 -8.55
C SER A 129 -9.23 -21.00 -7.43
N LEU A 130 -9.33 -20.54 -6.19
CA LEU A 130 -9.19 -21.38 -4.99
C LEU A 130 -10.14 -22.58 -5.05
N GLU A 131 -11.36 -22.37 -5.55
CA GLU A 131 -12.36 -23.44 -5.69
C GLU A 131 -11.94 -24.48 -6.73
N SER A 132 -11.45 -24.03 -7.88
CA SER A 132 -10.97 -24.95 -8.94
C SER A 132 -9.76 -25.75 -8.47
N LEU A 133 -8.79 -25.12 -7.79
CA LEU A 133 -7.65 -25.82 -7.22
C LEU A 133 -8.09 -26.81 -6.12
N GLN A 134 -8.99 -26.39 -5.23
CA GLN A 134 -9.48 -27.23 -4.13
C GLN A 134 -10.13 -28.51 -4.64
N ASN A 135 -10.86 -28.45 -5.75
CA ASN A 135 -11.57 -29.60 -6.31
C ASN A 135 -10.75 -30.39 -7.34
N SER A 136 -9.51 -30.00 -7.62
CA SER A 136 -8.69 -30.65 -8.64
C SER A 136 -8.24 -32.07 -8.23
N PRO A 137 -8.42 -33.08 -9.09
CA PRO A 137 -7.83 -34.41 -8.89
C PRO A 137 -6.30 -34.39 -9.04
N ASN A 138 -5.76 -33.43 -9.80
CA ASN A 138 -4.34 -33.23 -10.06
C ASN A 138 -3.82 -31.99 -9.33
N PHE A 139 -4.12 -31.89 -8.04
CA PHE A 139 -3.83 -30.72 -7.20
C PHE A 139 -2.41 -30.17 -7.38
N ASP A 140 -1.40 -31.02 -7.26
CA ASP A 140 0.02 -30.64 -7.34
C ASP A 140 0.39 -29.99 -8.68
N GLN A 141 -0.14 -30.51 -9.80
CA GLN A 141 0.11 -29.98 -11.14
C GLN A 141 -0.65 -28.68 -11.38
N GLU A 142 -1.91 -28.59 -10.95
CA GLU A 142 -2.67 -27.35 -11.04
C GLU A 142 -1.99 -26.26 -10.22
N PHE A 143 -1.61 -26.53 -8.97
CA PHE A 143 -0.90 -25.59 -8.10
C PHE A 143 0.33 -24.99 -8.80
N LEU A 144 1.19 -25.82 -9.41
CA LEU A 144 2.37 -25.34 -10.13
C LEU A 144 2.01 -24.48 -11.35
N GLN A 145 0.97 -24.84 -12.10
CA GLN A 145 0.52 -24.04 -13.25
C GLN A 145 -0.05 -22.69 -12.85
N GLY A 146 -0.70 -22.58 -11.70
CA GLY A 146 -1.19 -21.30 -11.19
C GLY A 146 -0.12 -20.42 -10.55
N MET A 147 1.10 -20.91 -10.40
CA MET A 147 2.24 -20.20 -9.80
C MET A 147 3.29 -19.76 -10.84
N ILE A 148 3.02 -19.96 -12.13
CA ILE A 148 3.83 -19.50 -13.28
C ILE A 148 3.11 -18.31 -13.93
#